data_AF-A0A929DB03-F1
#
_entry.id   AF-A0A929DB03-F1
#
_cell.length_a   1.000
_cell.length_b   1.000
_cell.length_c   1.000
_cell.angle_alpha   90.00
_cell.angle_beta   90.00
_cell.angle_gamma   90.00
#
_symmetry.space_group_name_H-M   'P 1'
#
loop_
_entity.id
_entity.type
_entity.pdbx_description
1 polymer ?
#
loop_
_entity_poly.entity_id
_entity_poly.type
_entity_poly.pdbx_seq_one_letter_code
_entity_poly.pdbx_strand_id
1 'polypeptide(L)' 'MSTAIATAVANPNIAFIKYWGDADPVLHLPATPSISMNLDSLSTITTVVFLAVQE' A
#
# COMPACT_ATOMS: atom_id res chain seq x y z
N MET A 1 29.85 -5.03 3.07
CA MET A 1 28.56 -4.55 3.59
C MET A 1 27.50 -5.60 3.25
N SER A 2 26.60 -5.91 4.19
CA SER A 2 25.54 -6.90 3.94
C SER A 2 24.39 -6.22 3.21
N THR A 3 23.96 -6.84 2.11
CA THR A 3 22.70 -6.51 1.45
C THR A 3 21.57 -7.02 2.32
N ALA A 4 20.67 -6.14 2.74
CA ALA A 4 19.44 -6.55 3.43
C ALA A 4 18.32 -6.72 2.39
N ILE A 5 17.49 -7.75 2.56
CA ILE A 5 16.37 -8.06 1.66
C ILE A 5 15.12 -8.21 2.52
N ALA A 6 14.00 -7.66 2.06
CA ALA A 6 12.70 -7.86 2.70
C ALA A 6 11.64 -8.17 1.64
N THR A 7 10.76 -9.13 1.92
CA THR A 7 9.64 -9.51 1.05
C THR A 7 8.34 -9.42 1.83
N ALA A 8 7.31 -8.84 1.20
CA ALA A 8 5.99 -8.72 1.78
C ALA A 8 4.90 -9.10 0.77
N VAL A 9 3.73 -9.50 1.29
CA VAL A 9 2.52 -9.84 0.54
C VAL A 9 1.40 -8.89 0.99
N ALA A 10 0.70 -8.29 0.03
CA ALA A 10 -0.43 -7.40 0.28
C ALA A 10 -1.68 -7.85 -0.50
N ASN A 11 -2.84 -7.77 0.13
CA ASN A 11 -4.13 -8.13 -0.48
C ASN A 11 -4.85 -6.86 -0.98
N PRO A 12 -5.45 -6.88 -2.19
CA PRO A 12 -6.32 -5.81 -2.63
C PRO A 12 -7.64 -5.83 -1.86
N ASN A 13 -8.38 -4.72 -1.89
CA ASN A 13 -9.67 -4.60 -1.22
C ASN A 13 -10.73 -3.99 -2.16
N ILE A 14 -12.00 -4.27 -1.87
CA ILE A 14 -13.15 -3.69 -2.57
C ILE A 14 -13.97 -2.84 -1.60
N ALA A 15 -14.17 -1.57 -1.93
CA ALA A 15 -14.93 -0.62 -1.11
C ALA A 15 -16.43 -0.89 -1.15
N PHE A 16 -17.04 -1.05 0.03
CA PHE A 16 -18.49 -1.07 0.22
C PHE A 16 -19.03 0.34 0.41
N ILE A 17 -18.37 1.14 1.28
CA ILE A 17 -18.54 2.59 1.36
C ILE A 17 -17.37 3.22 0.63
N LYS A 18 -17.66 4.04 -0.39
CA LYS A 18 -16.68 4.48 -1.37
C LYS A 18 -15.79 5.58 -0.82
N TYR A 19 -14.49 5.48 -1.09
CA TYR A 19 -13.59 6.63 -1.07
C TYR A 19 -13.83 7.41 -2.37
N TRP A 20 -14.35 8.64 -2.26
CA TRP A 20 -14.56 9.49 -3.43
C TRP A 20 -14.46 10.97 -3.06
N GLY A 21 -13.42 11.62 -3.60
CA GLY A 21 -13.08 13.02 -3.32
C GLY A 21 -12.11 13.19 -2.16
N ASP A 22 -11.22 14.15 -2.31
CA ASP A 22 -10.19 14.49 -1.32
C ASP A 22 -10.58 15.82 -0.64
N ALA A 23 -10.54 15.85 0.70
CA ALA A 23 -10.60 17.09 1.46
C ALA A 23 -9.27 17.86 1.36
N ASP A 24 -8.15 17.13 1.34
CA ASP A 24 -6.82 17.64 1.06
C ASP A 24 -6.12 16.73 0.05
N PRO A 25 -5.91 17.18 -1.20
CA PRO A 25 -5.30 16.37 -2.25
C PRO A 25 -3.77 16.25 -2.15
N VAL A 26 -3.09 17.11 -1.38
CA VAL A 26 -1.64 17.04 -1.19
C VAL A 26 -1.30 15.91 -0.20
N LEU A 27 -2.12 15.78 0.84
CA LEU A 27 -1.99 14.74 1.86
C LEU A 27 -2.85 13.50 1.60
N HIS A 28 -3.69 13.51 0.54
CA HIS A 28 -4.70 12.50 0.24
C HIS A 28 -5.67 12.22 1.41
N LEU A 29 -6.13 13.29 2.09
CA LEU A 29 -7.14 13.15 3.14
C LEU A 29 -8.53 12.98 2.52
N PRO A 30 -9.31 11.97 2.92
CA PRO A 30 -10.63 11.72 2.35
C PRO A 30 -11.63 12.83 2.68
N ALA A 31 -12.50 13.16 1.72
CA ALA A 31 -13.67 14.00 1.98
C ALA A 31 -14.73 13.30 2.85
N THR A 32 -14.80 11.96 2.78
CA THR A 32 -15.71 11.13 3.57
C THR A 32 -15.07 9.80 3.96
N PRO A 33 -15.40 9.21 5.13
CA PRO A 33 -14.86 7.92 5.52
C PRO A 33 -15.30 6.80 4.58
N SER A 34 -14.47 5.77 4.43
CA SER A 34 -14.74 4.58 3.61
C SER A 34 -14.61 3.30 4.41
N ILE A 35 -15.22 2.22 3.90
CA ILE A 35 -15.15 0.86 4.47
C ILE A 35 -15.00 -0.12 3.31
N SER A 36 -14.05 -1.03 3.41
CA SER A 36 -13.76 -2.06 2.40
C SER A 36 -13.49 -3.42 3.03
N MET A 37 -13.45 -4.45 2.18
CA MET A 37 -13.08 -5.82 2.56
C MET A 37 -11.92 -6.30 1.69
N ASN A 38 -10.93 -6.94 2.30
CA ASN A 38 -9.82 -7.55 1.59
C ASN A 38 -10.27 -8.80 0.83
N LEU A 39 -9.66 -9.02 -0.33
CA LEU A 39 -9.85 -10.23 -1.11
C LEU A 39 -8.75 -11.25 -0.76
N ASP A 40 -9.13 -12.51 -0.57
CA ASP A 40 -8.18 -13.57 -0.19
C ASP A 40 -7.38 -14.09 -1.40
N SER A 41 -8.04 -14.29 -2.54
CA SER A 41 -7.46 -15.02 -3.69
C SER A 41 -6.56 -14.17 -4.59
N LEU A 42 -6.40 -12.87 -4.31
CA LEU A 42 -5.58 -11.95 -5.09
C LEU A 42 -4.52 -11.34 -4.17
N SER A 43 -3.27 -11.27 -4.64
CA SER A 43 -2.20 -10.64 -3.86
C SER A 43 -1.16 -9.98 -4.75
N THR A 44 -0.46 -9.01 -4.18
CA THR A 44 0.76 -8.43 -4.73
C THR A 44 1.92 -8.82 -3.82
N ILE A 45 2.96 -9.41 -4.41
CA ILE A 45 4.18 -9.81 -3.72
C ILE A 45 5.28 -8.84 -4.13
N THR A 46 5.96 -8.23 -3.17
CA THR A 46 7.03 -7.26 -3.44
C THR A 46 8.25 -7.57 -2.60
N THR A 47 9.41 -7.60 -3.26
CA THR A 47 10.72 -7.78 -2.63
C THR A 47 11.52 -6.50 -2.82
N VAL A 48 12.10 -6.00 -1.73
CA VAL A 48 13.02 -4.86 -1.73
C VAL A 48 14.42 -5.32 -1.35
N VAL A 49 15.41 -4.66 -1.93
CA VAL A 49 16.83 -4.91 -1.68
C VAL A 49 17.47 -3.59 -1.25
N PHE A 50 18.05 -3.57 -0.05
CA PHE A 50 18.79 -2.42 0.45
C PHE A 50 20.22 -2.53 -0.04
N LEU A 51 20.53 -1.76 -1.08
CA LEU A 51 21.89 -1.58 -1.56
C LEU A 51 22.58 -0.58 -0.65
N ALA A 52 23.73 -0.95 -0.09
CA ALA A 52 24.57 0.03 0.58
C ALA A 52 25.22 0.92 -0.50
N VAL A 53 24.89 2.20 -0.51
CA VAL A 53 25.54 3.19 -1.37
C VAL A 53 26.92 3.47 -0.78
N GLN A 54 27.98 3.28 -1.56
CA GLN A 54 29.32 3.74 -1.21
C GLN A 54 29.42 5.24 -1.53
N GLU A 55 29.88 6.03 -0.57
CA GLU A 55 30.57 7.30 -0.85
C GLU A 55 32.05 7.04 -1.14
#